data_AF-A0A7Y8M919-F1
#
_entry.id   AF-A0A7Y8M919-F1
#
_cell.length_a   1.000
_cell.length_b   1.000
_cell.length_c   1.000
_cell.angle_alpha   90.00
_cell.angle_beta   90.00
_cell.angle_gamma   90.00
#
_symmetry.space_group_name_H-M   'P 1'
#
loop_
_entity.id
_entity.type
_entity.pdbx_description
1 polymer ?
#
loop_
_entity_poly.entity_id
_entity_poly.type
_entity_poly.pdbx_seq_one_letter_code
_entity_poly.pdbx_strand_id
1 'polypeptide(L)'
;MPSLHPYLSGLSSAERVRFALAYPFDCPDTSWCLADGEIRPFDDRAAAAAAEPGRHAVIACGSNGAPAQILRKFGPTGGTVPTIRARLADFATVHAAKFTAYGSMPATLIRQEGAFTTVFVNLLDEAQLERMHRTEALGVEYVFEGLKGLALTLETGGRLAAAASYLSLAGAFSPDDAPLALTAVPQEGPLPRASQEEAQRLAMACLREDGPLEAFIAANQTDPELRAARIARLRAYAIPAR
;
A
#
# COMPACT_ATOMS: atom_id res chain seq x y z
N MET A 1 -9.30 22.83 15.21
CA MET A 1 -9.63 21.57 14.50
C MET A 1 -8.37 21.08 13.82
N PRO A 2 -8.01 19.80 13.91
CA PRO A 2 -6.88 19.27 13.16
C PRO A 2 -7.12 19.50 11.65
N SER A 3 -6.07 19.90 10.93
CA SER A 3 -6.16 20.07 9.48
C SER A 3 -6.31 18.71 8.80
N LEU A 4 -7.15 18.66 7.76
CA LEU A 4 -7.27 17.47 6.91
C LEU A 4 -5.91 17.07 6.34
N HIS A 5 -5.76 15.77 6.05
CA HIS A 5 -4.59 15.27 5.34
C HIS A 5 -4.38 16.05 4.03
N PRO A 6 -3.14 16.40 3.62
CA PRO A 6 -2.90 17.23 2.44
C PRO A 6 -3.54 16.71 1.14
N TYR A 7 -3.69 15.39 1.00
CA TYR A 7 -4.35 14.77 -0.17
C TYR A 7 -5.85 15.03 -0.25
N LEU A 8 -6.45 15.48 0.86
CA LEU A 8 -7.87 15.76 0.97
C LEU A 8 -8.17 17.26 0.88
N SER A 9 -7.14 18.12 0.90
CA SER A 9 -7.30 19.56 0.86
C SER A 9 -7.96 20.01 -0.45
N GLY A 10 -8.99 20.86 -0.35
CA GLY A 10 -9.74 21.34 -1.51
C GLY A 10 -10.82 20.38 -2.04
N LEU A 11 -10.88 19.14 -1.55
CA LEU A 11 -11.91 18.17 -1.93
C LEU A 11 -13.17 18.33 -1.08
N SER A 12 -14.34 18.21 -1.71
CA SER A 12 -15.63 18.05 -1.03
C SER A 12 -15.67 16.76 -0.19
N SER A 13 -16.63 16.65 0.75
CA SER A 13 -16.73 15.44 1.57
C SER A 13 -16.93 14.17 0.74
N ALA A 14 -17.74 14.23 -0.32
CA ALA A 14 -17.97 13.10 -1.21
C ALA A 14 -16.70 12.71 -1.99
N GLU A 15 -15.91 13.69 -2.45
CA GLU A 15 -14.63 13.44 -3.13
C GLU A 15 -13.60 12.80 -2.20
N ARG A 16 -13.54 13.24 -0.94
CA ARG A 16 -12.64 12.62 0.06
C ARG A 16 -13.00 11.18 0.32
N VAL A 17 -14.29 10.84 0.43
CA VAL A 17 -14.72 9.45 0.60
C VAL A 17 -14.39 8.62 -0.63
N ARG A 18 -14.64 9.13 -1.84
CA ARG A 18 -14.22 8.46 -3.09
C ARG A 18 -12.71 8.23 -3.15
N PHE A 19 -11.91 9.21 -2.71
CA PHE A 19 -10.46 9.07 -2.61
C PHE A 19 -10.05 7.91 -1.68
N ALA A 20 -10.72 7.78 -0.53
CA ALA A 20 -10.47 6.68 0.40
C ALA A 20 -10.75 5.31 -0.22
N LEU A 21 -11.90 5.18 -0.89
CA LEU A 21 -12.36 3.93 -1.51
C LEU A 21 -11.56 3.57 -2.77
N ALA A 22 -10.92 4.53 -3.42
CA ALA A 22 -10.09 4.30 -4.60
C ALA A 22 -8.76 3.59 -4.29
N TYR A 23 -8.38 3.40 -3.02
CA TYR A 23 -7.16 2.66 -2.65
C TYR A 23 -7.15 1.24 -3.26
N PRO A 24 -6.01 0.76 -3.82
CA PRO A 24 -4.64 1.31 -3.78
C PRO A 24 -4.33 2.35 -4.85
N PHE A 25 -5.37 2.97 -5.43
CA PHE A 25 -5.33 3.84 -6.61
C PHE A 25 -5.01 3.06 -7.88
N ASP A 26 -5.07 3.75 -9.02
CA ASP A 26 -4.83 3.14 -10.31
C ASP A 26 -3.35 2.72 -10.44
N CYS A 27 -3.15 1.41 -10.58
CA CYS A 27 -1.87 0.80 -10.85
C CYS A 27 -1.88 0.26 -12.29
N PRO A 28 -0.89 0.61 -13.12
CA PRO A 28 -0.76 0.06 -14.46
C PRO A 28 -0.66 -1.47 -14.48
N ASP A 29 -0.96 -2.07 -15.63
CA ASP A 29 -0.72 -3.50 -15.88
C ASP A 29 0.72 -3.80 -16.32
N THR A 30 1.56 -2.77 -16.44
CA THR A 30 2.94 -2.83 -16.92
C THR A 30 3.90 -2.04 -16.01
N SER A 31 5.20 -2.31 -16.12
CA SER A 31 6.26 -1.54 -15.48
C SER A 31 6.29 -0.10 -15.99
N TRP A 32 6.74 0.82 -15.14
CA TRP A 32 6.75 2.25 -15.44
C TRP A 32 7.90 2.95 -14.70
N CYS A 33 8.15 4.21 -15.04
CA CYS A 33 9.18 5.01 -14.41
C CYS A 33 8.68 6.43 -14.12
N LEU A 34 8.97 6.95 -12.92
CA LEU A 34 8.99 8.40 -12.73
C LEU A 34 10.32 8.90 -13.27
N ALA A 35 10.32 9.86 -14.19
CA ALA A 35 11.54 10.52 -14.67
C ALA A 35 11.22 11.95 -15.05
N ASP A 36 12.09 12.89 -14.67
CA ASP A 36 11.95 14.32 -15.00
C ASP A 36 10.59 14.90 -14.54
N GLY A 37 10.02 14.35 -13.45
CA GLY A 37 8.72 14.73 -12.90
C GLY A 37 7.50 14.15 -13.61
N GLU A 38 7.69 13.26 -14.56
CA GLU A 38 6.64 12.65 -15.36
C GLU A 38 6.61 11.13 -15.19
N ILE A 39 5.41 10.56 -15.31
CA ILE A 39 5.23 9.11 -15.38
C ILE A 39 5.39 8.68 -16.84
N ARG A 40 6.30 7.74 -17.08
CA ARG A 40 6.65 7.24 -18.40
C ARG A 40 6.59 5.70 -18.42
N PRO A 41 6.37 5.09 -19.59
CA PRO A 41 6.59 3.65 -19.76
C PRO A 41 8.01 3.25 -19.35
N PHE A 42 8.19 2.01 -18.91
CA PHE A 42 9.52 1.48 -18.61
C PHE A 42 10.29 1.24 -19.91
N ASP A 43 11.38 1.97 -20.10
CA ASP A 43 12.25 1.93 -21.29
C ASP A 43 13.72 1.61 -20.92
N ASP A 44 14.62 1.66 -21.92
CA ASP A 44 16.05 1.38 -21.71
C ASP A 44 16.71 2.36 -20.73
N ARG A 45 16.23 3.61 -20.63
CA ARG A 45 16.73 4.60 -19.67
C ARG A 45 16.30 4.21 -18.24
N ALA A 46 15.06 3.77 -18.07
CA ALA A 46 14.58 3.23 -16.79
C ALA A 46 15.35 1.95 -16.40
N ALA A 47 15.63 1.07 -17.37
CA ALA A 47 16.44 -0.14 -17.15
C ALA A 47 17.87 0.20 -16.70
N ALA A 48 18.52 1.16 -17.36
CA ALA A 48 19.85 1.62 -16.97
C ALA A 48 19.86 2.20 -15.55
N ALA A 49 18.87 3.04 -15.23
CA ALA A 49 18.73 3.61 -13.88
C ALA A 49 18.45 2.54 -12.81
N ALA A 50 17.66 1.51 -13.15
CA ALA A 50 17.38 0.38 -12.25
C ALA A 50 18.63 -0.46 -11.96
N ALA A 51 19.56 -0.54 -12.91
CA ALA A 51 20.82 -1.26 -12.79
C ALA A 51 21.95 -0.45 -12.11
N GLU A 52 21.70 0.82 -11.75
CA GLU A 52 22.68 1.64 -11.04
C GLU A 52 23.04 0.99 -9.68
N PRO A 53 24.35 0.90 -9.35
CA PRO A 53 24.77 0.42 -8.04
C PRO A 53 24.19 1.26 -6.90
N GLY A 54 23.81 0.60 -5.80
CA GLY A 54 23.27 1.28 -4.61
C GLY A 54 21.75 1.53 -4.65
N ARG A 55 21.04 1.05 -5.67
CA ARG A 55 19.57 1.02 -5.69
C ARG A 55 19.03 -0.02 -4.71
N HIS A 56 18.05 0.39 -3.91
CA HIS A 56 17.31 -0.46 -2.98
C HIS A 56 16.02 -0.95 -3.64
N ALA A 57 15.86 -2.27 -3.71
CA ALA A 57 14.62 -2.89 -4.19
C ALA A 57 13.57 -2.88 -3.06
N VAL A 58 12.49 -2.13 -3.25
CA VAL A 58 11.41 -2.01 -2.27
C VAL A 58 10.08 -2.46 -2.87
N ILE A 59 9.49 -3.52 -2.31
CA ILE A 59 8.19 -4.05 -2.70
C ILE A 59 7.08 -3.08 -2.30
N ALA A 60 6.28 -2.72 -3.29
CA ALA A 60 5.04 -1.97 -3.17
C ALA A 60 3.83 -2.88 -3.44
N CYS A 61 3.20 -3.33 -2.36
CA CYS A 61 1.97 -4.13 -2.38
C CYS A 61 0.69 -3.28 -2.30
N GLY A 62 0.81 -1.97 -2.03
CA GLY A 62 -0.31 -1.05 -1.88
C GLY A 62 -0.13 0.21 -2.73
N SER A 63 -0.53 1.35 -2.21
CA SER A 63 -0.50 2.64 -2.93
C SER A 63 0.86 3.04 -3.49
N ASN A 64 1.98 2.48 -3.00
CA ASN A 64 3.31 2.74 -3.55
C ASN A 64 3.55 2.12 -4.93
N GLY A 65 2.62 1.29 -5.44
CA GLY A 65 2.63 0.82 -6.83
C GLY A 65 1.92 1.79 -7.79
N ALA A 66 1.15 2.75 -7.26
CA ALA A 66 0.40 3.69 -8.07
C ALA A 66 1.27 4.88 -8.49
N PRO A 67 1.36 5.21 -9.79
CA PRO A 67 2.16 6.32 -10.29
C PRO A 67 1.79 7.66 -9.65
N ALA A 68 0.50 7.92 -9.46
CA ALA A 68 0.02 9.14 -8.82
C ALA A 68 0.54 9.29 -7.39
N GLN A 69 0.71 8.19 -6.66
CA GLN A 69 1.21 8.23 -5.30
C GLN A 69 2.72 8.47 -5.25
N ILE A 70 3.48 7.82 -6.14
CA ILE A 70 4.92 8.06 -6.26
C ILE A 70 5.19 9.50 -6.72
N LEU A 71 4.42 10.03 -7.66
CA LEU A 71 4.50 11.44 -8.06
C LEU A 71 4.19 12.39 -6.90
N ARG A 72 3.18 12.12 -6.05
CA ARG A 72 2.91 12.92 -4.85
C ARG A 72 4.08 12.93 -3.87
N LYS A 73 4.78 11.79 -3.73
CA LYS A 73 5.89 11.65 -2.79
C LYS A 73 7.14 12.36 -3.28
N PHE A 74 7.50 12.18 -4.55
CA PHE A 74 8.78 12.63 -5.11
C PHE A 74 8.68 13.95 -5.88
N GLY A 75 7.55 14.24 -6.49
CA GLY A 75 7.33 15.44 -7.28
C GLY A 75 8.32 15.56 -8.45
N PRO A 76 8.43 16.76 -9.05
CA PRO A 76 9.33 17.00 -10.19
C PRO A 76 10.82 16.89 -9.83
N THR A 77 11.18 17.04 -8.56
CA THR A 77 12.55 16.97 -8.06
C THR A 77 12.95 15.56 -7.57
N GLY A 78 12.11 14.57 -7.87
CA GLY A 78 12.22 13.20 -7.40
C GLY A 78 13.38 12.38 -7.92
N GLY A 79 13.99 12.82 -9.02
CA GLY A 79 14.89 11.98 -9.82
C GLY A 79 14.15 10.84 -10.52
N THR A 80 14.91 9.90 -11.07
CA THR A 80 14.39 8.71 -11.75
C THR A 80 14.02 7.64 -10.73
N VAL A 81 12.78 7.16 -10.74
CA VAL A 81 12.31 6.01 -9.93
C VAL A 81 11.80 4.91 -10.86
N PRO A 82 12.67 3.95 -11.23
CA PRO A 82 12.23 2.77 -11.96
C PRO A 82 11.31 1.93 -11.08
N THR A 83 10.17 1.54 -11.62
CA THR A 83 9.14 0.79 -10.91
C THR A 83 8.72 -0.43 -11.73
N ILE A 84 9.18 -1.60 -11.32
CA ILE A 84 9.04 -2.83 -12.08
C ILE A 84 7.88 -3.65 -11.53
N ARG A 85 6.91 -3.98 -12.39
CA ARG A 85 5.84 -4.91 -12.05
C ARG A 85 6.43 -6.29 -11.78
N ALA A 86 5.93 -6.99 -10.76
CA ALA A 86 6.46 -8.28 -10.37
C ALA A 86 5.37 -9.22 -9.83
N ARG A 87 5.65 -10.52 -9.94
CA ARG A 87 4.84 -11.59 -9.34
C ARG A 87 5.60 -12.17 -8.15
N LEU A 88 5.00 -12.10 -6.98
CA LEU A 88 5.54 -12.63 -5.73
C LEU A 88 4.78 -13.91 -5.36
N ALA A 89 5.45 -15.06 -5.35
CA ALA A 89 4.87 -16.33 -4.88
C ALA A 89 4.99 -16.47 -3.36
N ASP A 90 4.08 -17.25 -2.77
CA ASP A 90 3.95 -17.55 -1.33
C ASP A 90 3.65 -16.34 -0.44
N PHE A 91 3.05 -15.31 -1.04
CA PHE A 91 2.57 -14.12 -0.33
C PHE A 91 1.21 -13.69 -0.87
N ALA A 92 0.45 -13.01 -0.02
CA ALA A 92 -0.78 -12.33 -0.38
C ALA A 92 -0.73 -10.86 0.03
N THR A 93 -1.39 -10.01 -0.76
CA THR A 93 -1.62 -8.60 -0.42
C THR A 93 -2.99 -8.49 0.22
N VAL A 94 -3.02 -8.13 1.50
CA VAL A 94 -4.24 -8.10 2.33
C VAL A 94 -4.48 -6.71 2.90
N HIS A 95 -5.71 -6.45 3.32
CA HIS A 95 -6.03 -5.23 4.08
C HIS A 95 -5.34 -5.27 5.45
N ALA A 96 -4.72 -4.17 5.84
CA ALA A 96 -4.20 -3.98 7.19
C ALA A 96 -5.35 -3.58 8.14
N ALA A 97 -5.26 -3.99 9.41
CA ALA A 97 -6.26 -3.69 10.44
C ALA A 97 -6.16 -2.24 10.98
N LYS A 98 -6.13 -1.26 10.08
CA LYS A 98 -6.08 0.16 10.41
C LYS A 98 -6.74 1.02 9.35
N PHE A 99 -6.91 2.30 9.66
CA PHE A 99 -7.33 3.33 8.71
C PHE A 99 -6.21 4.35 8.51
N THR A 100 -5.99 4.79 7.27
CA THR A 100 -5.07 5.89 6.97
C THR A 100 -5.70 7.23 7.36
N ALA A 101 -4.89 8.30 7.43
CA ALA A 101 -5.41 9.66 7.61
C ALA A 101 -6.34 10.13 6.47
N TYR A 102 -6.28 9.47 5.31
CA TYR A 102 -7.20 9.68 4.20
C TYR A 102 -8.36 8.67 4.15
N GLY A 103 -8.53 7.85 5.19
CA GLY A 103 -9.73 7.03 5.42
C GLY A 103 -9.76 5.67 4.72
N SER A 104 -8.68 5.24 4.06
CA SER A 104 -8.60 3.90 3.46
C SER A 104 -8.16 2.86 4.49
N MET A 105 -8.49 1.59 4.25
CA MET A 105 -7.77 0.48 4.87
C MET A 105 -6.57 0.14 3.98
N PRO A 106 -5.32 0.45 4.39
CA PRO A 106 -4.17 0.26 3.52
C PRO A 106 -3.82 -1.22 3.38
N ALA A 107 -2.97 -1.56 2.42
CA ALA A 107 -2.48 -2.93 2.23
C ALA A 107 -1.28 -3.25 3.15
N THR A 108 -1.11 -4.53 3.44
CA THR A 108 0.12 -5.13 3.96
C THR A 108 0.37 -6.48 3.27
N LEU A 109 1.61 -6.97 3.29
CA LEU A 109 1.92 -8.34 2.86
C LEU A 109 1.83 -9.32 4.02
N ILE A 110 1.38 -10.53 3.72
CA ILE A 110 1.51 -11.70 4.61
C ILE A 110 2.07 -12.88 3.81
N ARG A 111 2.78 -13.78 4.49
CA ARG A 111 3.13 -15.09 3.92
C ARG A 111 1.87 -15.93 3.78
N GLN A 112 1.71 -16.55 2.63
CA GLN A 112 0.61 -17.46 2.34
C GLN A 112 1.07 -18.48 1.31
N GLU A 113 1.41 -19.68 1.76
CA GLU A 113 1.89 -20.75 0.88
C GLU A 113 0.87 -21.06 -0.23
N GLY A 114 1.38 -21.22 -1.45
CA GLY A 114 0.57 -21.50 -2.64
C GLY A 114 -0.20 -20.30 -3.19
N ALA A 115 -0.15 -19.13 -2.55
CA ALA A 115 -0.67 -17.89 -3.11
C ALA A 115 0.36 -17.22 -4.03
N PHE A 116 -0.11 -16.31 -4.87
CA PHE A 116 0.74 -15.29 -5.44
C PHE A 116 0.02 -13.96 -5.49
N THR A 117 0.79 -12.88 -5.39
CA THR A 117 0.29 -11.52 -5.57
C THR A 117 1.14 -10.78 -6.59
N THR A 118 0.47 -9.94 -7.38
CA THR A 118 1.14 -8.92 -8.17
C THR A 118 1.53 -7.78 -7.25
N VAL A 119 2.76 -7.32 -7.39
CA VAL A 119 3.31 -6.16 -6.68
C VAL A 119 4.12 -5.32 -7.65
N PHE A 120 4.55 -4.16 -7.21
CA PHE A 120 5.61 -3.41 -7.88
C PHE A 120 6.88 -3.45 -7.04
N VAL A 121 8.02 -3.25 -7.68
CA VAL A 121 9.32 -3.05 -7.03
C VAL A 121 9.81 -1.68 -7.42
N ASN A 122 9.91 -0.78 -6.44
CA ASN A 122 10.50 0.53 -6.61
C ASN A 122 12.01 0.41 -6.39
N LEU A 123 12.81 0.87 -7.35
CA LEU A 123 14.27 0.85 -7.29
C LEU A 123 14.75 2.23 -6.85
N LEU A 124 14.96 2.40 -5.54
CA LEU A 124 15.20 3.70 -4.93
C LEU A 124 16.69 3.92 -4.68
N ASP A 125 17.21 5.09 -5.01
CA ASP A 125 18.50 5.51 -4.43
C ASP A 125 18.33 5.86 -2.94
N GLU A 126 19.44 6.13 -2.25
CA GLU A 126 19.44 6.41 -0.81
C GLU A 126 18.55 7.62 -0.45
N ALA A 127 18.66 8.73 -1.21
CA ALA A 127 17.88 9.94 -0.94
C ALA A 127 16.39 9.72 -1.17
N GLN A 128 16.05 8.92 -2.19
CA GLN A 128 14.68 8.51 -2.48
C GLN A 128 14.13 7.58 -1.39
N LEU A 129 14.94 6.66 -0.88
CA LEU A 129 14.57 5.77 0.22
C LEU A 129 14.28 6.56 1.50
N GLU A 130 15.17 7.50 1.88
CA GLU A 130 14.96 8.39 3.03
C GLU A 130 13.67 9.23 2.88
N ARG A 131 13.40 9.72 1.66
CA ARG A 131 12.16 10.44 1.38
C ARG A 131 10.93 9.53 1.50
N MET A 132 11.02 8.28 1.03
CA MET A 132 9.96 7.29 1.21
C MET A 132 9.68 7.05 2.71
N HIS A 133 10.73 6.84 3.51
CA HIS A 133 10.62 6.64 4.96
C HIS A 133 9.87 7.76 5.68
N ARG A 134 10.14 9.02 5.33
CA ARG A 134 9.43 10.18 5.90
C ARG A 134 7.93 10.18 5.59
N THR A 135 7.53 9.63 4.44
CA THR A 135 6.12 9.56 4.04
C THR A 135 5.36 8.37 4.64
N GLU A 136 6.07 7.33 5.08
CA GLU A 136 5.50 6.09 5.62
C GLU A 136 5.37 6.08 7.16
N ALA A 137 5.75 7.17 7.83
CA ALA A 137 5.70 7.29 9.30
C ALA A 137 6.26 6.04 10.02
N LEU A 138 7.51 5.71 9.68
CA LEU A 138 8.22 4.53 10.21
C LEU A 138 8.17 4.42 11.73
N GLY A 139 7.97 3.19 12.22
CA GLY A 139 7.90 2.89 13.66
C GLY A 139 6.57 3.23 14.31
N VAL A 140 5.67 3.90 13.59
CA VAL A 140 4.30 4.22 14.05
C VAL A 140 3.28 3.46 13.22
N GLU A 141 3.39 3.52 11.89
CA GLU A 141 2.42 2.90 10.98
C GLU A 141 2.93 1.59 10.36
N TYR A 142 4.21 1.55 10.00
CA TYR A 142 4.86 0.44 9.32
C TYR A 142 6.24 0.15 9.90
N VAL A 143 6.68 -1.10 9.73
CA VAL A 143 8.08 -1.51 9.87
C VAL A 143 8.68 -1.69 8.47
N PHE A 144 9.91 -1.22 8.28
CA PHE A 144 10.69 -1.48 7.08
C PHE A 144 11.50 -2.76 7.27
N GLU A 145 11.20 -3.80 6.51
CA GLU A 145 11.79 -5.12 6.71
C GLU A 145 12.41 -5.66 5.41
N GLY A 146 13.64 -6.18 5.51
CA GLY A 146 14.32 -6.87 4.44
C GLY A 146 13.86 -8.33 4.34
N LEU A 147 12.93 -8.61 3.42
CA LEU A 147 12.43 -9.95 3.18
C LEU A 147 13.45 -10.77 2.40
N LYS A 148 13.63 -12.04 2.78
CA LYS A 148 14.56 -12.99 2.16
C LYS A 148 13.85 -14.29 1.76
N GLY A 149 14.50 -15.06 0.89
CA GLY A 149 13.95 -16.31 0.36
C GLY A 149 12.76 -16.05 -0.56
N LEU A 150 12.74 -14.90 -1.24
CA LEU A 150 11.65 -14.51 -2.11
C LEU A 150 11.69 -15.27 -3.44
N ALA A 151 10.51 -15.63 -3.93
CA ALA A 151 10.29 -16.02 -5.31
C ALA A 151 9.61 -14.85 -6.06
N LEU A 152 10.33 -13.72 -6.14
CA LEU A 152 9.85 -12.50 -6.79
C LEU A 152 10.35 -12.44 -8.23
N THR A 153 9.44 -12.61 -9.20
CA THR A 153 9.76 -12.59 -10.63
C THR A 153 9.39 -11.24 -11.22
N LEU A 154 10.37 -10.56 -11.82
CA LEU A 154 10.19 -9.23 -12.40
C LEU A 154 9.63 -9.35 -13.83
N GLU A 155 8.76 -8.42 -14.23
CA GLU A 155 8.22 -8.36 -15.59
C GLU A 155 9.31 -8.14 -16.64
N THR A 156 10.34 -7.35 -16.30
CA THR A 156 11.52 -7.11 -17.16
C THR A 156 12.46 -8.31 -17.26
N GLY A 157 12.11 -9.44 -16.62
CA GLY A 157 12.96 -10.61 -16.49
C GLY A 157 13.84 -10.60 -15.23
N GLY A 158 14.27 -11.80 -14.85
CA GLY A 158 15.05 -12.01 -13.63
C GLY A 158 14.20 -12.28 -12.38
N ARG A 159 14.88 -12.64 -11.30
CA ARG A 159 14.26 -13.00 -10.01
C ARG A 159 15.04 -12.35 -8.87
N LEU A 160 14.33 -11.82 -7.90
CA LEU A 160 14.90 -11.32 -6.65
C LEU A 160 14.64 -12.31 -5.53
N ALA A 161 15.71 -12.74 -4.85
CA ALA A 161 15.63 -13.58 -3.66
C ALA A 161 15.48 -12.77 -2.36
N ALA A 162 15.68 -11.45 -2.43
CA ALA A 162 15.48 -10.53 -1.33
C ALA A 162 15.06 -9.14 -1.82
N ALA A 163 14.23 -8.47 -1.06
CA ALA A 163 13.80 -7.08 -1.26
C ALA A 163 13.20 -6.55 0.05
N ALA A 164 13.21 -5.24 0.23
CA ALA A 164 12.59 -4.64 1.40
C ALA A 164 11.08 -4.42 1.19
N SER A 165 10.30 -4.32 2.26
CA SER A 165 8.90 -3.90 2.19
C SER A 165 8.49 -3.15 3.46
N TYR A 166 7.40 -2.39 3.35
CA TYR A 166 6.74 -1.76 4.49
C TYR A 166 5.59 -2.67 4.95
N LEU A 167 5.74 -3.28 6.12
CA LEU A 167 4.73 -4.16 6.71
C LEU A 167 3.97 -3.41 7.80
N SER A 168 2.65 -3.52 7.82
CA SER A 168 1.84 -2.75 8.77
C SER A 168 2.01 -3.29 10.18
N LEU A 169 2.32 -2.39 11.13
CA LEU A 169 2.35 -2.73 12.56
C LEU A 169 0.96 -3.04 13.13
N ALA A 170 -0.11 -2.70 12.41
CA ALA A 170 -1.47 -3.05 12.80
C ALA A 170 -1.82 -4.52 12.49
N GLY A 171 -1.00 -5.22 11.70
CA GLY A 171 -1.31 -6.57 11.23
C GLY A 171 -2.33 -6.60 10.09
N ALA A 172 -2.60 -7.81 9.60
CA ALA A 172 -3.60 -8.07 8.58
C ALA A 172 -5.00 -8.14 9.19
N PHE A 173 -5.97 -7.45 8.59
CA PHE A 173 -7.35 -7.48 9.01
C PHE A 173 -8.00 -8.83 8.68
N SER A 174 -8.50 -9.48 9.73
CA SER A 174 -8.91 -10.88 9.76
C SER A 174 -10.17 -11.04 10.63
N PRO A 175 -11.32 -10.49 10.21
CA PRO A 175 -12.53 -10.42 11.04
C PRO A 175 -13.09 -11.79 11.44
N ASP A 176 -12.89 -12.81 10.59
CA ASP A 176 -13.35 -14.19 10.80
C ASP A 176 -12.17 -15.18 10.79
N ASP A 177 -11.07 -14.83 11.47
CA ASP A 177 -9.83 -15.63 11.53
C ASP A 177 -9.15 -15.94 10.17
N ALA A 178 -9.61 -15.28 9.10
CA ALA A 178 -9.01 -15.30 7.78
C ALA A 178 -8.69 -13.88 7.29
N PRO A 179 -7.43 -13.57 6.92
CA PRO A 179 -7.06 -12.30 6.31
C PRO A 179 -7.81 -12.03 5.01
N LEU A 180 -8.23 -10.78 4.82
CA LEU A 180 -8.91 -10.35 3.61
C LEU A 180 -7.92 -9.91 2.52
N ALA A 181 -7.81 -10.68 1.45
CA ALA A 181 -7.04 -10.31 0.27
C ALA A 181 -7.67 -9.12 -0.46
N LEU A 182 -6.83 -8.15 -0.83
CA LEU A 182 -7.26 -6.92 -1.49
C LEU A 182 -7.73 -7.22 -2.94
N THR A 183 -9.03 -7.05 -3.21
CA THR A 183 -9.63 -7.37 -4.53
C THR A 183 -9.01 -6.57 -5.67
N ALA A 184 -8.62 -5.32 -5.42
CA ALA A 184 -8.03 -4.43 -6.43
C ALA A 184 -6.64 -4.88 -6.91
N VAL A 185 -5.97 -5.78 -6.19
CA VAL A 185 -4.66 -6.32 -6.56
C VAL A 185 -4.84 -7.65 -7.29
N PRO A 186 -4.24 -7.84 -8.48
CA PRO A 186 -4.23 -9.14 -9.14
C PRO A 186 -3.44 -10.16 -8.31
N GLN A 187 -4.13 -11.15 -7.76
CA GLN A 187 -3.57 -12.19 -6.91
C GLN A 187 -4.46 -13.43 -6.95
N GLU A 188 -3.88 -14.60 -6.71
CA GLU A 188 -4.59 -15.86 -6.52
C GLU A 188 -4.12 -16.53 -5.23
N GLY A 189 -5.01 -17.30 -4.62
CA GLY A 189 -4.73 -17.99 -3.37
C GLY A 189 -6.03 -18.35 -2.65
N PRO A 190 -5.92 -18.99 -1.48
CA PRO A 190 -7.07 -19.50 -0.74
C PRO A 190 -7.82 -18.44 0.08
N LEU A 191 -7.26 -17.23 0.21
CA LEU A 191 -7.82 -16.21 1.09
C LEU A 191 -9.10 -15.59 0.51
N PRO A 192 -10.10 -15.29 1.36
CA PRO A 192 -11.26 -14.52 0.95
C PRO A 192 -10.83 -13.13 0.45
N ARG A 193 -11.55 -12.59 -0.54
CA ARG A 193 -11.24 -11.30 -1.14
C ARG A 193 -12.25 -10.24 -0.72
N ALA A 194 -11.79 -9.02 -0.50
CA ALA A 194 -12.63 -7.86 -0.22
C ALA A 194 -12.12 -6.62 -0.94
N SER A 195 -13.06 -5.85 -1.50
CA SER A 195 -12.85 -4.47 -1.93
C SER A 195 -12.64 -3.54 -0.72
N GLN A 196 -12.26 -2.28 -0.96
CA GLN A 196 -12.23 -1.26 0.10
C GLN A 196 -13.59 -1.08 0.77
N GLU A 197 -14.68 -1.10 -0.01
CA GLU A 197 -16.02 -0.92 0.53
C GLU A 197 -16.39 -2.08 1.47
N GLU A 198 -16.22 -3.32 1.01
CA GLU A 198 -16.53 -4.52 1.78
C GLU A 198 -15.68 -4.62 3.05
N ALA A 199 -14.36 -4.40 2.94
CA ALA A 199 -13.46 -4.44 4.09
C ALA A 199 -13.83 -3.38 5.15
N GLN A 200 -14.20 -2.17 4.74
CA GLN A 200 -14.61 -1.14 5.69
C GLN A 200 -15.98 -1.41 6.31
N ARG A 201 -16.94 -2.00 5.58
CA ARG A 201 -18.21 -2.45 6.17
C ARG A 201 -18.00 -3.56 7.20
N LEU A 202 -17.11 -4.51 6.92
CA LEU A 202 -16.72 -5.54 7.89
C LEU A 202 -16.04 -4.92 9.12
N ALA A 203 -15.17 -3.92 8.92
CA ALA A 203 -14.55 -3.20 10.02
C ALA A 203 -15.58 -2.42 10.86
N MET A 204 -16.58 -1.78 10.24
CA MET A 204 -17.69 -1.15 10.95
C MET A 204 -18.46 -2.16 11.81
N ALA A 205 -18.78 -3.34 11.26
CA ALA A 205 -19.45 -4.40 12.00
C ALA A 205 -18.63 -4.91 13.19
N CYS A 206 -17.33 -5.15 13.00
CA CYS A 206 -16.40 -5.53 14.08
C CYS A 206 -16.34 -4.47 15.18
N LEU A 207 -16.35 -3.19 14.79
CA LEU A 207 -16.34 -2.06 15.70
C LEU A 207 -17.73 -1.71 16.26
N ARG A 208 -18.79 -2.41 15.85
CA ARG A 208 -20.18 -2.11 16.23
C ARG A 208 -20.54 -0.63 15.97
N GLU A 209 -20.11 -0.14 14.82
CA GLU A 209 -20.39 1.23 14.36
C GLU A 209 -21.55 1.19 13.38
N ASP A 210 -22.62 1.90 13.70
CA ASP A 210 -23.82 1.99 12.88
C ASP A 210 -23.76 3.17 11.89
N GLY A 211 -24.66 3.13 10.90
CA GLY A 211 -24.86 4.23 9.95
C GLY A 211 -24.23 4.01 8.58
N PRO A 212 -24.20 5.06 7.73
CA PRO A 212 -23.68 4.95 6.38
C PRO A 212 -22.15 4.89 6.37
N LEU A 213 -21.59 4.09 5.45
CA LEU A 213 -20.15 3.89 5.29
C LEU A 213 -19.42 5.22 5.03
N GLU A 214 -20.02 6.11 4.26
CA GLU A 214 -19.46 7.40 3.90
C GLU A 214 -19.25 8.29 5.13
N ALA A 215 -20.16 8.24 6.10
CA ALA A 215 -20.02 8.97 7.36
C ALA A 215 -18.93 8.34 8.23
N PHE A 216 -18.82 7.01 8.26
CA PHE A 216 -17.74 6.31 8.95
C PHE A 216 -16.36 6.70 8.40
N ILE A 217 -16.19 6.69 7.08
CA ILE A 217 -14.97 7.11 6.39
C ILE A 217 -14.67 8.58 6.66
N ALA A 218 -15.66 9.47 6.49
CA ALA A 218 -15.49 10.89 6.71
C ALA A 218 -15.05 11.19 8.15
N ALA A 219 -15.63 10.51 9.14
CA ALA A 219 -15.24 10.64 10.54
C ALA A 219 -13.78 10.19 10.75
N ASN A 220 -13.36 9.08 10.15
CA ASN A 220 -11.95 8.65 10.18
C ASN A 220 -11.02 9.69 9.53
N GLN A 221 -11.47 10.48 8.56
CA GLN A 221 -10.65 11.52 7.91
C GLN A 221 -10.54 12.80 8.74
N THR A 222 -11.62 13.20 9.41
CA THR A 222 -11.72 14.49 10.11
C THR A 222 -11.34 14.43 11.59
N ASP A 223 -11.44 13.24 12.20
CA ASP A 223 -11.20 13.05 13.63
C ASP A 223 -10.06 12.04 13.88
N PRO A 224 -8.82 12.53 14.07
CA PRO A 224 -7.67 11.70 14.37
C PRO A 224 -7.77 10.89 15.67
N GLU A 225 -8.44 11.42 16.68
CA GLU A 225 -8.59 10.76 17.99
C GLU A 225 -9.56 9.59 17.87
N LEU A 226 -10.70 9.81 17.24
CA LEU A 226 -11.66 8.75 16.90
C LEU A 226 -11.01 7.68 16.02
N ARG A 227 -10.26 8.08 14.99
CA ARG A 227 -9.55 7.14 14.11
C ARG A 227 -8.57 6.29 14.93
N ALA A 228 -7.78 6.89 15.83
CA ALA A 228 -6.85 6.16 16.68
C ALA A 228 -7.57 5.17 17.63
N ALA A 229 -8.67 5.59 18.25
CA ALA A 229 -9.49 4.73 19.10
C ALA A 229 -10.08 3.54 18.34
N ARG A 230 -10.58 3.77 17.11
CA ARG A 230 -11.06 2.70 16.22
C ARG A 230 -9.95 1.73 15.83
N ILE A 231 -8.77 2.22 15.46
CA ILE A 231 -7.61 1.37 15.15
C ILE A 231 -7.23 0.50 16.35
N ALA A 232 -7.20 1.06 17.56
CA ALA A 232 -6.88 0.30 18.77
C ALA A 232 -7.85 -0.87 19.01
N ARG A 233 -9.15 -0.65 18.77
CA ARG A 233 -10.19 -1.70 18.87
C ARG A 233 -10.10 -2.70 17.71
N LEU A 234 -9.83 -2.24 16.49
CA LEU A 234 -9.78 -3.09 15.29
C LEU A 234 -8.63 -4.11 15.35
N ARG A 235 -7.56 -3.81 16.09
CA ARG A 235 -6.44 -4.75 16.32
C ARG A 235 -6.85 -6.07 17.00
N ALA A 236 -8.01 -6.13 17.65
CA ALA A 236 -8.55 -7.39 18.17
C ALA A 236 -8.90 -8.40 17.04
N TYR A 237 -9.03 -7.90 15.80
CA TYR A 237 -9.37 -8.66 14.60
C TYR A 237 -8.18 -8.70 13.63
N ALA A 238 -6.95 -8.64 14.17
CA ALA A 238 -5.74 -8.60 13.37
C ALA A 238 -4.85 -9.80 13.66
N ILE A 239 -4.25 -10.37 12.61
CA ILE A 239 -3.11 -11.27 12.76
C ILE A 239 -1.80 -10.53 12.42
N PRO A 240 -0.68 -10.88 13.06
CA PRO A 240 0.61 -10.27 12.72
C PRO A 240 0.94 -10.46 11.24
N ALA A 241 1.38 -9.38 10.59
CA ALA A 241 1.99 -9.45 9.26
C ALA A 241 3.48 -9.77 9.42
N ARG A 242 3.82 -11.06 9.61
CA ARG A 242 5.20 -11.57 9.69
C ARG A 242 5.32 -12.86 8.90
#